data_AF-A0A8S2IKH5-F1
#
_entry.id   AF-A0A8S2IKH5-F1
#
_cell.length_a   1.000
_cell.length_b   1.000
_cell.length_c   1.000
_cell.angle_alpha   90.00
_cell.angle_beta   90.00
_cell.angle_gamma   90.00
#
_symmetry.space_group_name_H-M   'P 1'
#
loop_
_entity.id
_entity.type
_entity.pdbx_description
1 polymer ?
#
loop_
_entity_poly.entity_id
_entity_poly.type
_entity_poly.pdbx_seq_one_letter_code
_entity_poly.pdbx_strand_id
1 'polypeptide(L)'
;MWHFGRSWNRKPCYPDSATQDGKGGHIQTDGTPADIFLTGRGCNDPGDWKGPRTWGNPFPTYYTTKYCPKDNSWRITYIPLFFCIDNLCIQDAGHMSDWEWVSVVWWQDAGTDNWYRGYLLESYHRGQKAERWQDIQNTFAG
;
A
#
# COMPACT_ATOMS: atom_id res chain seq x y z
N MET A 1 8.52 -4.07 -2.43
CA MET A 1 8.42 -4.25 -0.96
C MET A 1 7.79 -3.02 -0.37
N TRP A 2 7.12 -3.15 0.78
CA TRP A 2 6.53 -2.03 1.48
C TRP A 2 7.44 -1.55 2.61
N HIS A 3 7.60 -0.24 2.74
CA HIS A 3 8.34 0.39 3.83
C HIS A 3 7.37 1.18 4.69
N PHE A 4 7.31 0.85 5.98
CA PHE A 4 6.42 1.52 6.91
C PHE A 4 7.23 2.41 7.85
N GLY A 5 6.95 3.71 7.81
CA GLY A 5 7.58 4.69 8.68
C GLY A 5 7.06 4.59 10.12
N ARG A 6 7.95 4.85 11.09
CA ARG A 6 7.56 5.00 12.51
C ARG A 6 7.60 6.48 12.89
N SER A 7 6.46 7.16 12.82
CA SER A 7 6.37 8.54 13.29
C SER A 7 6.42 8.57 14.82
N TRP A 8 7.28 9.43 15.38
CA TRP A 8 7.44 9.64 16.84
C TRP A 8 7.69 8.33 17.62
N ASN A 9 8.41 7.39 16.99
CA ASN A 9 8.68 6.04 17.51
C ASN A 9 7.43 5.16 17.77
N ARG A 10 6.26 5.56 17.28
CA ARG A 10 5.02 4.81 17.41
C ARG A 10 4.94 3.71 16.34
N LYS A 11 4.21 2.63 16.65
CA LYS A 11 3.91 1.60 15.64
C LYS A 11 3.01 2.24 14.57
N PRO A 12 3.33 2.10 13.27
CA PRO A 12 2.38 2.46 12.22
C PRO A 12 1.18 1.54 12.30
N CYS A 13 0.08 1.93 11.65
CA CYS A 13 -0.90 0.92 11.29
C CYS A 13 -0.30 0.02 10.22
N TYR A 14 -0.33 -1.28 10.48
CA TYR A 14 0.21 -2.28 9.57
C TYR A 14 -0.93 -2.88 8.73
N PRO A 15 -0.67 -3.28 7.47
CA PRO A 15 -1.74 -3.84 6.64
C PRO A 15 -2.33 -5.11 7.23
N ASP A 16 -3.61 -5.33 6.95
CA ASP A 16 -4.35 -6.51 7.38
C ASP A 16 -5.24 -7.03 6.24
N SER A 17 -5.87 -8.18 6.45
CA SER A 17 -6.76 -8.81 5.48
C SER A 17 -8.05 -8.01 5.30
N ALA A 18 -8.45 -7.79 4.04
CA ALA A 18 -9.74 -7.19 3.68
C ALA A 18 -10.95 -8.04 4.03
N THR A 19 -10.71 -9.32 4.24
CA THR A 19 -11.73 -10.30 4.58
C THR A 19 -11.32 -11.12 5.78
N GLN A 20 -12.27 -11.44 6.63
CA GLN A 20 -12.11 -12.34 7.76
C GLN A 20 -13.14 -13.46 7.66
N ASP A 21 -12.88 -14.57 8.34
CA ASP A 21 -13.86 -15.66 8.41
C ASP A 21 -15.02 -15.27 9.33
N GLY A 22 -16.25 -15.52 8.88
CA GLY A 22 -17.47 -15.17 9.60
C GLY A 22 -18.58 -16.19 9.42
N LYS A 23 -19.71 -15.95 10.10
CA LYS A 23 -20.92 -16.78 9.92
C LYS A 23 -21.42 -16.62 8.49
N GLY A 24 -21.22 -17.65 7.66
CA GLY A 24 -21.61 -17.67 6.25
C GLY A 24 -20.45 -17.64 5.25
N GLY A 25 -19.19 -17.70 5.70
CA GLY A 25 -18.00 -17.72 4.84
C GLY A 25 -17.10 -16.50 5.07
N HIS A 26 -16.38 -16.07 4.05
CA HIS A 26 -15.56 -14.86 4.12
C HIS A 26 -16.45 -13.61 4.15
N ILE A 27 -16.29 -12.79 5.18
CA ILE A 27 -16.95 -11.50 5.35
C ILE A 27 -15.91 -10.38 5.27
N GLN A 28 -16.35 -9.16 4.96
CA GLN A 28 -15.48 -8.00 5.00
C GLN A 28 -14.99 -7.76 6.43
N THR A 29 -13.70 -7.44 6.58
CA THR A 29 -13.13 -7.03 7.87
C THR A 29 -13.67 -5.65 8.22
N ASP A 30 -14.27 -5.53 9.40
CA ASP A 30 -14.67 -4.23 9.95
C ASP A 30 -13.41 -3.46 10.34
N GLY A 31 -13.29 -2.22 9.88
CA GLY A 31 -12.11 -1.42 10.20
C GLY A 31 -12.05 -0.96 11.65
N THR A 32 -10.92 -0.40 12.05
CA THR A 32 -10.73 0.09 13.42
C THR A 32 -11.20 1.54 13.51
N PRO A 33 -12.04 1.92 14.50
CA PRO A 33 -12.38 3.32 14.72
C PRO A 33 -11.14 4.18 14.99
N ALA A 34 -11.11 5.40 14.43
CA ALA A 34 -10.00 6.31 14.62
C ALA A 34 -9.85 6.72 16.10
N ASP A 35 -8.66 6.52 16.68
CA ASP A 35 -8.29 6.98 18.01
C ASP A 35 -7.34 8.19 17.90
N ILE A 36 -7.79 9.34 18.41
CA ILE A 36 -7.11 10.65 18.34
C ILE A 36 -5.73 10.67 19.04
N PHE A 37 -5.39 9.68 19.88
CA PHE A 37 -4.14 9.73 20.65
C PHE A 37 -3.10 8.64 20.32
N LEU A 38 -3.49 7.53 19.66
CA LEU A 38 -2.64 6.35 19.52
C LEU A 38 -2.65 5.79 18.09
N THR A 39 -1.70 6.25 17.26
CA THR A 39 -1.41 5.64 15.95
C THR A 39 -1.10 4.15 16.10
N GLY A 40 -1.78 3.29 15.32
CA GLY A 40 -1.58 1.84 15.30
C GLY A 40 -2.35 1.05 16.37
N ARG A 41 -3.16 1.68 17.22
CA ARG A 41 -4.02 0.95 18.18
C ARG A 41 -5.14 0.22 17.42
N GLY A 42 -5.27 -1.10 17.65
CA GLY A 42 -6.28 -1.94 16.99
C GLY A 42 -5.90 -2.39 15.57
N CYS A 43 -4.77 -1.90 15.04
CA CYS A 43 -4.19 -2.41 13.81
C CYS A 43 -3.45 -3.74 14.04
N ASN A 44 -3.23 -4.45 12.95
CA ASN A 44 -2.30 -5.57 12.91
C ASN A 44 -0.90 -5.13 13.40
N ASP A 45 -0.23 -6.00 14.15
CA ASP A 45 1.07 -5.68 14.72
C ASP A 45 2.17 -5.81 13.65
N PRO A 46 2.97 -4.76 13.38
CA PRO A 46 4.15 -4.89 12.51
C PRO A 46 5.20 -5.84 13.07
N GLY A 47 5.12 -6.25 14.34
CA GLY A 47 6.08 -7.11 15.02
C GLY A 47 7.13 -6.33 15.81
N ASP A 48 8.11 -7.05 16.33
CA ASP A 48 9.15 -6.47 17.20
C ASP A 48 10.08 -5.54 16.43
N TRP A 49 10.24 -4.32 16.93
CA TRP A 49 11.15 -3.35 16.35
C TRP A 49 12.60 -3.57 16.83
N LYS A 50 13.54 -3.76 15.90
CA LYS A 50 14.97 -3.97 16.17
C LYS A 50 15.87 -2.88 15.56
N GLY A 51 15.28 -1.75 15.13
CA GLY A 51 15.97 -0.65 14.45
C GLY A 51 15.63 -0.55 12.96
N PRO A 52 16.21 0.44 12.24
CA PRO A 52 15.94 0.65 10.82
C PRO A 52 16.10 -0.62 9.99
N ARG A 53 15.22 -0.84 9.01
CA ARG A 53 15.19 -2.03 8.13
C ARG A 53 14.88 -3.35 8.87
N THR A 54 14.24 -3.29 10.03
CA THR A 54 13.64 -4.48 10.66
C THR A 54 12.53 -5.04 9.77
N TRP A 55 12.58 -6.34 9.50
CA TRP A 55 11.48 -7.04 8.84
C TRP A 55 10.26 -7.07 9.75
N GLY A 56 9.13 -6.60 9.22
CA GLY A 56 7.86 -6.70 9.92
C GLY A 56 7.21 -8.07 9.72
N ASN A 57 6.08 -8.28 10.38
CA ASN A 57 5.23 -9.45 10.19
C ASN A 57 4.73 -9.56 8.73
N PRO A 58 4.42 -10.77 8.23
CA PRO A 58 3.79 -10.92 6.92
C PRO A 58 2.36 -10.39 6.94
N PHE A 59 1.91 -9.87 5.81
CA PHE A 59 0.54 -9.37 5.59
C PHE A 59 0.12 -9.60 4.14
N PRO A 60 -1.19 -9.69 3.85
CA PRO A 60 -1.66 -9.86 2.49
C PRO A 60 -1.45 -8.59 1.65
N THR A 61 -0.95 -8.75 0.43
CA THR A 61 -0.97 -7.70 -0.60
C THR A 61 -1.79 -8.23 -1.77
N TYR A 62 -2.89 -7.55 -2.09
CA TYR A 62 -3.70 -7.89 -3.25
C TYR A 62 -3.06 -7.31 -4.51
N TYR A 63 -3.34 -7.89 -5.67
CA TYR A 63 -2.90 -7.31 -6.93
C TYR A 63 -3.95 -7.47 -8.02
N THR A 64 -3.93 -6.54 -8.96
CA THR A 64 -4.70 -6.64 -10.21
C THR A 64 -3.79 -6.31 -11.38
N THR A 65 -4.08 -6.91 -12.52
CA THR A 65 -3.32 -6.71 -13.75
C THR A 65 -4.26 -6.28 -14.85
N LYS A 66 -3.92 -5.19 -15.55
CA LYS A 66 -4.73 -4.66 -16.64
C LYS A 66 -3.84 -4.26 -17.82
N TYR A 67 -4.19 -4.77 -19.00
CA TYR A 67 -3.64 -4.26 -20.25
C TYR A 67 -4.40 -3.00 -20.67
N CYS A 68 -3.66 -1.99 -21.11
CA CYS A 68 -4.17 -0.69 -21.53
C CYS A 68 -3.81 -0.48 -23.01
N PRO A 69 -4.73 -0.74 -23.96
CA PRO A 69 -4.43 -0.69 -25.39
C PRO A 69 -4.08 0.71 -25.91
N LYS A 70 -4.58 1.77 -25.24
CA LYS A 70 -4.37 3.16 -25.67
C LYS A 70 -2.90 3.58 -25.66
N ASP A 71 -2.12 3.04 -24.71
CA ASP A 71 -0.72 3.36 -24.49
C ASP A 71 0.18 2.12 -24.54
N ASN A 72 -0.33 1.00 -25.06
CA ASN A 72 0.36 -0.30 -25.15
C ASN A 72 1.08 -0.65 -23.83
N SER A 73 0.36 -0.59 -22.71
CA SER A 73 0.95 -0.78 -21.38
C SER A 73 0.29 -1.89 -20.59
N TRP A 74 1.09 -2.59 -19.78
CA TRP A 74 0.58 -3.41 -18.68
C TRP A 74 0.66 -2.61 -17.39
N ARG A 75 -0.41 -2.63 -16.60
CA ARG A 75 -0.46 -2.01 -15.29
C ARG A 75 -0.68 -3.07 -14.24
N ILE A 76 0.29 -3.25 -13.36
CA ILE A 76 0.21 -4.17 -12.23
C ILE A 76 0.04 -3.34 -10.97
N THR A 77 -1.16 -3.34 -10.41
CA THR A 77 -1.51 -2.55 -9.23
C THR A 77 -1.51 -3.44 -8.01
N TYR A 78 -0.69 -3.12 -7.03
CA TYR A 78 -0.60 -3.74 -5.73
C TYR A 78 -1.36 -2.91 -4.70
N ILE A 79 -2.19 -3.56 -3.91
CA ILE A 79 -3.14 -2.92 -3.00
C ILE A 79 -2.94 -3.53 -1.61
N PRO A 80 -2.21 -2.88 -0.71
CA PRO A 80 -2.27 -3.15 0.71
C PRO A 80 -3.53 -2.49 1.29
N LEU A 81 -4.21 -3.21 2.17
CA LEU A 81 -5.29 -2.62 2.95
C LEU A 81 -4.78 -2.24 4.33
N PHE A 82 -4.97 -1.00 4.71
CA PHE A 82 -4.67 -0.47 6.03
C PHE A 82 -5.96 -0.26 6.82
N PHE A 83 -5.93 -0.57 8.10
CA PHE A 83 -7.08 -0.38 8.98
C PHE A 83 -6.81 0.70 10.02
N CYS A 84 -7.02 1.96 9.60
CA CYS A 84 -6.92 3.20 10.39
C CYS A 84 -5.48 3.57 10.80
N ILE A 85 -4.96 4.76 10.51
CA ILE A 85 -5.34 6.02 11.13
C ILE A 85 -4.69 7.14 10.29
N ASP A 86 -5.50 8.02 9.69
CA ASP A 86 -5.01 9.34 9.24
C ASP A 86 -5.25 10.33 10.40
N ASN A 87 -4.25 10.48 11.27
CA ASN A 87 -4.25 11.40 12.42
C ASN A 87 -3.48 12.69 12.09
N LEU A 88 -3.77 13.32 10.96
CA LEU A 88 -3.66 14.78 10.92
C LEU A 88 -4.85 15.36 11.70
N CYS A 89 -4.67 15.37 13.02
CA CYS A 89 -5.66 15.77 14.02
C CYS A 89 -6.18 17.19 13.80
N ILE A 90 -7.29 17.31 13.08
CA ILE A 90 -8.32 18.33 13.27
C ILE A 90 -9.66 17.57 13.23
N GLN A 91 -10.57 17.88 14.16
CA GLN A 91 -11.95 17.36 14.21
C GLN A 91 -12.52 17.28 12.77
N ASP A 92 -12.85 16.06 12.32
CA ASP A 92 -13.39 15.65 10.99
C ASP A 92 -12.45 14.93 9.97
N ALA A 93 -11.22 14.53 10.33
CA ALA A 93 -10.19 14.14 9.32
C ALA A 93 -9.77 12.65 9.19
N GLY A 94 -10.41 11.68 9.85
CA GLY A 94 -10.01 10.26 9.78
C GLY A 94 -11.09 9.33 9.21
N HIS A 95 -10.69 8.16 8.67
CA HIS A 95 -11.61 7.11 8.19
C HIS A 95 -11.27 5.74 8.80
N MET A 96 -12.30 4.91 8.98
CA MET A 96 -12.23 3.58 9.63
C MET A 96 -11.38 2.57 8.83
N SER A 97 -11.29 2.76 7.52
CA SER A 97 -10.49 1.93 6.61
C SER A 97 -9.71 2.84 5.67
N ASP A 98 -8.53 2.40 5.29
CA ASP A 98 -7.66 3.14 4.38
C ASP A 98 -7.10 2.21 3.31
N TRP A 99 -7.37 2.56 2.05
CA TRP A 99 -6.99 1.75 0.89
C TRP A 99 -5.96 2.52 0.09
N GLU A 100 -4.73 2.05 0.14
CA GLU A 100 -3.65 2.59 -0.67
C GLU A 100 -3.32 1.62 -1.80
N TRP A 101 -2.67 2.13 -2.84
CA TRP A 101 -2.23 1.30 -3.96
C TRP A 101 -0.98 1.88 -4.63
N VAL A 102 -0.19 0.99 -5.19
CA VAL A 102 0.90 1.35 -6.11
C VAL A 102 0.75 0.57 -7.40
N SER A 103 0.92 1.23 -8.54
CA SER A 103 0.84 0.61 -9.86
C SER A 103 2.16 0.75 -10.58
N VAL A 104 2.73 -0.38 -10.98
CA VAL A 104 3.88 -0.39 -11.88
C VAL A 104 3.35 -0.43 -13.30
N VAL A 105 3.68 0.60 -14.07
CA VAL A 105 3.34 0.70 -15.50
C VAL A 105 4.51 0.13 -16.29
N TRP A 106 4.22 -0.92 -17.04
CA TRP A 106 5.16 -1.58 -17.94
C TRP A 106 4.86 -1.18 -19.37
N TRP A 107 5.90 -0.81 -20.10
CA TRP A 107 5.82 -0.51 -21.53
C TRP A 107 6.60 -1.55 -22.32
N GLN A 108 6.13 -1.78 -23.53
CA GLN A 108 6.86 -2.59 -24.49
C GLN A 108 7.98 -1.76 -25.10
N ASP A 109 9.18 -2.34 -25.20
CA ASP A 109 10.27 -1.74 -25.95
C ASP A 109 10.00 -1.86 -27.46
N ALA A 110 10.10 -0.73 -28.17
CA ALA A 110 9.58 -0.59 -29.51
C ALA A 110 10.31 -1.54 -30.48
N GLY A 111 9.55 -2.36 -31.21
CA GLY A 111 10.10 -3.33 -32.15
C GLY A 111 10.66 -4.60 -31.48
N THR A 112 10.36 -4.83 -30.20
CA THR A 112 10.71 -6.06 -29.48
C THR A 112 9.51 -6.59 -28.68
N ASP A 113 9.59 -7.83 -28.19
CA ASP A 113 8.63 -8.40 -27.23
C ASP A 113 9.04 -8.17 -25.76
N ASN A 114 10.03 -7.31 -25.51
CA ASN A 114 10.51 -7.02 -24.17
C ASN A 114 9.67 -5.95 -23.49
N TRP A 115 9.47 -6.09 -22.19
CA TRP A 115 8.75 -5.13 -21.35
C TRP A 115 9.69 -4.53 -20.31
N TYR A 116 9.57 -3.23 -20.07
CA TYR A 116 10.33 -2.52 -19.06
C TYR A 116 9.42 -1.68 -18.18
N ARG A 117 9.89 -1.41 -16.95
CA ARG A 117 9.18 -0.57 -15.98
C ARG A 117 9.34 0.89 -16.39
N GLY A 118 8.25 1.55 -16.74
CA GLY A 118 8.23 2.95 -17.17
C GLY A 118 7.94 3.91 -16.01
N TYR A 119 6.87 3.66 -15.28
CA TYR A 119 6.44 4.50 -14.16
C TYR A 119 6.04 3.68 -12.93
N LEU A 120 6.22 4.29 -11.76
CA LEU A 120 5.49 3.97 -10.55
C LEU A 120 4.39 5.02 -10.36
N LEU A 121 3.16 4.55 -10.19
CA LEU A 121 2.03 5.38 -9.79
C LEU A 121 1.70 5.05 -8.34
N GLU A 122 1.55 6.06 -7.50
CA GLU A 122 1.25 5.90 -6.08
C GLU A 122 -0.06 6.62 -5.76
N SER A 123 -0.94 5.98 -5.01
CA SER A 123 -2.09 6.66 -4.42
C SER A 123 -1.62 7.83 -3.56
N TYR A 124 -2.32 8.95 -3.67
CA TYR A 124 -2.07 10.11 -2.83
C TYR A 124 -3.37 10.85 -2.58
N HIS A 125 -4.01 10.53 -1.46
CA HIS A 125 -5.37 10.96 -1.11
C HIS A 125 -6.37 10.64 -2.25
N ARG A 126 -6.98 11.68 -2.85
CA ARG A 126 -7.94 11.54 -3.96
C ARG A 126 -7.28 11.50 -5.34
N GLY A 127 -5.96 11.57 -5.40
CA GLY A 127 -5.18 11.61 -6.63
C GLY A 127 -4.14 10.52 -6.70
N GLN A 128 -3.18 10.72 -7.61
CA GLN A 128 -2.04 9.86 -7.78
C GLN A 128 -0.78 10.70 -7.99
N LYS A 129 0.35 10.21 -7.49
CA LYS A 129 1.68 10.67 -7.86
C LYS A 129 2.26 9.72 -8.89
N ALA A 130 3.07 10.25 -9.80
CA ALA A 130 3.73 9.49 -10.84
C ALA A 130 5.22 9.78 -10.80
N GLU A 131 6.03 8.74 -10.63
CA GLU A 131 7.49 8.81 -10.67
C GLU A 131 7.99 7.94 -11.81
N ARG A 132 8.92 8.46 -12.62
CA ARG A 132 9.56 7.65 -13.66
C ARG A 132 10.40 6.60 -12.97
N TRP A 133 10.40 5.38 -13.50
CA TRP A 133 11.10 4.27 -12.86
C TRP A 133 12.59 4.57 -12.66
N GLN A 134 13.24 5.25 -13.61
CA GLN A 134 14.65 5.62 -13.50
C GLN A 134 14.97 6.67 -12.43
N ASP A 135 13.97 7.43 -11.96
CA ASP A 135 14.16 8.51 -10.99
C ASP A 135 14.00 8.00 -9.54
N ILE A 136 13.58 6.75 -9.36
CA ILE A 136 13.38 6.11 -8.05
C ILE A 136 14.75 5.78 -7.44
N GLN A 137 15.10 6.49 -6.38
CA GLN A 137 16.43 6.42 -5.73
C GLN A 137 16.80 5.04 -5.20
N ASN A 138 15.82 4.28 -4.70
CA ASN A 138 16.02 2.96 -4.13
C ASN A 138 15.19 1.93 -4.90
N THR A 139 15.81 1.30 -5.89
CA THR A 139 15.25 0.12 -6.54
C THR A 139 16.09 -1.10 -6.15
N PHE A 140 15.45 -2.27 -6.07
CA PHE A 140 16.18 -3.52 -5.90
C PHE A 140 16.81 -3.89 -7.25
N ALA A 141 18.12 -4.14 -7.25
CA ALA A 141 18.74 -4.83 -8.38
C ALA A 141 18.06 -6.20 -8.48
N GLY A 142 17.44 -6.44 -9.63
CA GLY A 142 16.81 -7.72 -9.96
C GLY A 142 17.84 -8.80 -10.19
#